data_AF-A0A4U6TTH4-F1
#
_entry.id   AF-A0A4U6TTH4-F1
#
_cell.length_a   1.000
_cell.length_b   1.000
_cell.length_c   1.000
_cell.angle_alpha   90.00
_cell.angle_beta   90.00
_cell.angle_gamma   90.00
#
_symmetry.space_group_name_H-M   'P 1'
#
loop_
_entity.id
_entity.type
_entity.pdbx_description
1 polymer ?
#
loop_
_entity_poly.entity_id
_entity_poly.type
_entity_poly.pdbx_seq_one_letter_code
_entity_poly.pdbx_strand_id
1 'polypeptide(L)'
;MAPSKTTDSYLLLTGPSRAVVFIDPVAFEVQLKVKGETESEEKVLCLEVFEHSAVYSFAHGPFIIRKRYSSKRCTLEVRFAPLDNTVEATLVRV
;
A
#
# COMPACT_ATOMS: atom_id res chain seq x y z
N MET A 1 41.35 -4.00 -4.37
CA MET A 1 40.20 -3.07 -4.28
C MET A 1 39.00 -3.81 -4.88
N ALA A 2 38.15 -4.43 -4.04
CA ALA A 2 36.97 -5.16 -4.51
C ALA A 2 35.84 -4.18 -4.82
N PRO A 3 34.99 -4.44 -5.83
CA PRO A 3 33.87 -3.56 -6.14
C PRO A 3 32.90 -3.54 -4.95
N SER A 4 32.61 -2.35 -4.43
CA SER A 4 31.56 -2.14 -3.45
C SER A 4 30.23 -2.57 -4.07
N LYS A 5 29.66 -3.65 -3.54
CA LYS A 5 28.34 -4.16 -3.91
C LYS A 5 27.32 -3.06 -3.55
N THR A 6 26.84 -2.31 -4.53
CA THR A 6 25.67 -1.43 -4.37
C THR A 6 24.49 -2.34 -4.08
N THR A 7 24.14 -2.49 -2.81
CA THR A 7 22.96 -3.23 -2.37
C THR A 7 21.73 -2.50 -2.86
N ASP A 8 21.20 -3.01 -3.95
CA ASP A 8 19.94 -2.66 -4.54
C ASP A 8 18.86 -2.67 -3.43
N SER A 9 18.29 -1.50 -3.14
CA SER A 9 17.34 -1.30 -2.05
C SER A 9 15.97 -1.81 -2.49
N TYR A 10 15.79 -3.12 -2.57
CA TYR A 10 14.52 -3.71 -2.97
C TYR A 10 13.49 -3.55 -1.85
N LEU A 11 12.73 -2.45 -1.88
CA LEU A 11 11.44 -2.38 -1.20
C LEU A 11 10.48 -3.30 -1.96
N LEU A 12 10.26 -4.50 -1.41
CA LEU A 12 9.25 -5.42 -1.94
C LEU A 12 7.87 -4.95 -1.46
N LEU A 13 7.08 -4.39 -2.37
CA LEU A 13 5.68 -4.09 -2.11
C LEU A 13 4.83 -5.33 -2.40
N THR A 14 4.40 -6.02 -1.35
CA THR A 14 3.37 -7.05 -1.46
C THR A 14 2.01 -6.39 -1.31
N GLY A 15 1.17 -6.51 -2.33
CA GLY A 15 -0.19 -5.98 -2.32
C GLY A 15 -1.13 -6.86 -3.12
N PRO A 16 -2.44 -6.60 -3.06
CA PRO A 16 -3.39 -7.28 -3.91
C PRO A 16 -3.07 -6.98 -5.38
N SER A 17 -3.03 -8.02 -6.21
CA SER A 17 -2.84 -7.90 -7.66
C SER A 17 -4.04 -7.29 -8.37
N ARG A 18 -5.18 -7.22 -7.67
CA ARG A 18 -6.48 -6.75 -8.16
C ARG A 18 -7.04 -5.70 -7.22
N ALA A 19 -8.03 -4.94 -7.69
CA ALA A 19 -8.78 -4.04 -6.83
C ALA A 19 -9.45 -4.81 -5.68
N VAL A 20 -9.51 -4.20 -4.50
CA VAL A 20 -10.18 -4.76 -3.33
C VAL A 20 -11.64 -4.31 -3.36
N VAL A 21 -12.56 -5.27 -3.45
CA VAL A 21 -14.00 -5.02 -3.29
C VAL A 21 -14.30 -4.92 -1.80
N PHE A 22 -15.02 -3.87 -1.38
CA PHE A 22 -15.35 -3.64 0.02
C PHE A 22 -16.79 -3.17 0.20
N ILE A 23 -17.33 -3.38 1.40
CA ILE A 23 -18.59 -2.80 1.88
C ILE A 23 -18.21 -1.67 2.83
N ASP A 24 -18.80 -0.49 2.65
CA ASP A 24 -18.50 0.72 3.42
C ASP A 24 -19.00 0.61 4.88
N PRO A 25 -18.20 0.90 5.92
CA PRO A 25 -16.79 1.35 5.89
C PRO A 25 -15.77 0.20 5.85
N VAL A 26 -14.59 0.49 5.28
CA VAL A 26 -13.45 -0.43 5.22
C VAL A 26 -12.28 0.07 6.05
N ALA A 27 -11.64 -0.83 6.79
CA ALA A 27 -10.39 -0.57 7.50
C ALA A 27 -9.20 -1.08 6.67
N PHE A 28 -8.19 -0.23 6.53
CA PHE A 28 -6.91 -0.58 5.92
C PHE A 28 -5.85 -0.66 7.01
N GLU A 29 -5.15 -1.79 7.07
CA GLU A 29 -3.94 -1.96 7.85
C GLU A 29 -2.74 -1.93 6.89
N VAL A 30 -1.81 -1.03 7.15
CA VAL A 30 -0.58 -0.89 6.36
C VAL A 30 0.62 -1.03 7.28
N GLN A 31 1.49 -1.98 6.95
CA GLN A 31 2.65 -2.30 7.73
C GLN A 31 3.92 -2.22 6.88
N LEU A 32 4.89 -1.44 7.35
CA LEU A 32 6.23 -1.39 6.78
C LEU A 32 7.19 -2.13 7.70
N LYS A 33 7.81 -3.19 7.19
CA LYS A 33 8.82 -3.98 7.89
C LYS A 33 10.17 -3.93 7.19
N VAL A 34 11.24 -4.01 7.97
CA VAL A 34 12.55 -4.43 7.48
C VAL A 34 12.58 -5.95 7.50
N LYS A 35 12.87 -6.56 6.36
CA LYS A 35 13.02 -8.00 6.23
C LYS A 35 14.36 -8.43 6.87
N GLY A 36 14.30 -9.38 7.79
CA GLY A 36 15.48 -10.06 8.34
C GLY A 36 15.85 -11.32 7.55
N GLU A 37 16.91 -12.02 7.93
CA GLU A 37 17.21 -13.33 7.33
C GLU A 37 16.19 -14.39 7.78
N THR A 38 15.64 -14.21 8.98
CA THR A 38 14.58 -15.03 9.56
C THR A 38 13.38 -14.18 9.98
N GLU A 39 12.21 -14.80 10.18
CA GLU A 39 11.01 -14.10 10.67
C GLU A 39 11.23 -13.42 12.03
N SER A 40 12.07 -14.01 12.90
CA SER A 40 12.43 -13.45 14.21
C SER A 40 13.21 -12.13 14.13
N GLU A 41 13.87 -11.87 13.00
CA GLU A 41 14.68 -10.68 12.78
C GLU A 41 13.91 -9.57 12.05
N GLU A 42 12.68 -9.86 11.61
CA GLU A 42 11.83 -8.85 11.00
C GLU A 42 11.49 -7.75 12.00
N LYS A 43 11.61 -6.51 11.55
CA LYS A 43 11.37 -5.34 12.39
C LYS A 43 10.33 -4.42 11.78
N VAL A 44 9.25 -4.19 12.51
CA VAL A 44 8.23 -3.21 12.13
C VAL A 44 8.80 -1.80 12.27
N LEU A 45 8.80 -1.04 11.18
CA LEU A 45 9.16 0.37 11.17
C LEU A 45 7.94 1.27 11.39
N CYS A 46 6.80 0.86 10.83
CA CYS A 46 5.55 1.58 10.90
C CYS A 46 4.38 0.59 10.76
N LEU A 47 3.34 0.81 11.55
CA LEU A 47 2.08 0.11 11.51
C LEU A 47 1.01 1.18 11.65
N GLU A 48 0.12 1.27 10.67
CA GLU A 48 -0.95 2.25 10.67
C GLU A 48 -2.26 1.57 10.27
N VAL A 49 -3.32 1.93 10.97
CA VAL A 49 -4.68 1.47 10.70
C VAL A 49 -5.54 2.69 10.45
N PHE A 50 -6.29 2.68 9.36
CA PHE A 50 -7.21 3.77 9.06
C PHE A 50 -8.48 3.27 8.40
N GLU A 51 -9.59 3.94 8.71
CA GLU A 51 -10.88 3.69 8.08
C GLU A 51 -11.08 4.59 6.87
N HIS A 52 -11.75 4.05 5.87
CA HIS A 52 -12.22 4.77 4.71
C HIS A 52 -13.72 4.50 4.52
N SER A 53 -14.48 5.59 4.43
CA SER A 53 -15.86 5.55 4.01
C SER A 53 -16.02 6.15 2.62
N ALA A 54 -16.77 5.44 1.78
CA ALA A 54 -17.00 5.79 0.39
C ALA A 54 -18.11 6.85 0.24
N VAL A 55 -18.93 7.08 1.27
CA VAL A 55 -19.96 8.14 1.30
C VAL A 55 -19.40 9.52 0.90
N TYR A 56 -18.17 9.86 1.31
CA TYR A 56 -17.53 11.13 0.96
C TYR A 56 -16.88 11.15 -0.44
N SER A 57 -16.62 9.99 -1.02
CA SER A 57 -15.80 9.85 -2.23
C SER A 57 -16.60 9.90 -3.52
N PHE A 58 -17.85 9.43 -3.49
CA PHE A 58 -18.69 9.40 -4.70
C PHE A 58 -19.24 10.77 -5.12
N ALA A 59 -19.22 11.77 -4.24
CA ALA A 59 -19.72 13.11 -4.55
C ALA A 59 -18.83 13.92 -5.51
N HIS A 60 -17.57 13.50 -5.74
CA HIS A 60 -16.55 14.33 -6.41
C HIS A 60 -15.82 13.64 -7.59
N GLY A 61 -16.28 12.47 -8.04
CA GLY A 61 -15.65 11.71 -9.13
C GLY A 61 -14.37 10.95 -8.70
N PRO A 62 -13.64 10.30 -9.63
CA PRO A 62 -12.45 9.54 -9.27
C PRO A 62 -11.31 10.49 -8.86
N PHE A 63 -10.92 10.46 -7.58
CA PHE A 63 -9.75 11.18 -7.08
C PHE A 63 -8.82 10.25 -6.30
N ILE A 64 -7.54 10.60 -6.30
CA ILE A 64 -6.54 9.89 -5.50
C ILE A 64 -6.61 10.43 -4.07
N ILE A 65 -6.98 9.55 -3.15
CA ILE A 65 -6.88 9.80 -1.72
C ILE A 65 -5.44 9.61 -1.30
N ARG A 66 -4.92 10.56 -0.52
CA ARG A 66 -3.57 10.51 0.05
C ARG A 66 -3.68 10.51 1.56
N LYS A 67 -3.08 9.51 2.20
CA LYS A 67 -2.95 9.41 3.65
C LYS A 67 -1.47 9.35 3.99
N ARG A 68 -1.00 10.26 4.85
CA ARG A 68 0.40 10.36 5.23
C ARG A 68 0.54 10.15 6.73
N TYR A 69 1.41 9.23 7.10
CA TYR A 69 1.68 8.84 8.47
C TYR A 69 3.17 9.01 8.74
N SER A 70 3.51 9.77 9.76
CA SER A 70 4.91 10.03 10.12
C SER A 70 5.20 9.38 11.46
N SER A 71 6.22 8.53 11.49
CA SER A 71 6.77 7.94 12.71
C SER A 71 8.16 8.51 13.00
N LYS A 72 8.74 8.14 14.13
CA LYS A 72 10.14 8.51 14.48
C LYS A 72 11.18 7.99 13.47
N ARG A 73 10.85 6.97 12.68
CA ARG A 73 11.82 6.23 11.85
C ARG A 73 11.52 6.29 10.36
N CYS A 74 10.30 6.62 9.96
CA CYS A 74 9.90 6.71 8.56
C CYS A 74 8.64 7.55 8.37
N THR A 75 8.38 7.94 7.13
CA THR A 75 7.11 8.48 6.68
C THR A 75 6.48 7.48 5.72
N LEU A 76 5.27 7.02 6.03
CA LEU A 76 4.45 6.18 5.17
C LEU A 76 3.43 7.05 4.44
N GLU A 77 3.37 6.93 3.12
CA GLU A 77 2.33 7.57 2.32
C GLU A 77 1.53 6.50 1.57
N VAL A 78 0.24 6.42 1.87
CA VAL A 78 -0.70 5.50 1.24
C VAL A 78 -1.55 6.29 0.27
N ARG A 79 -1.57 5.85 -0.99
CA ARG A 79 -2.40 6.41 -2.05
C ARG A 79 -3.35 5.36 -2.57
N PHE A 80 -4.63 5.69 -2.66
CA PHE A 80 -5.64 4.80 -3.22
C PHE A 80 -6.74 5.61 -3.90
N ALA A 81 -7.45 4.97 -4.82
CA ALA A 81 -8.58 5.56 -5.52
C ALA A 81 -9.80 4.65 -5.32
N PRO A 82 -10.91 5.15 -4.76
CA PRO A 82 -12.17 4.44 -4.76
C PRO A 82 -12.72 4.42 -6.18
N LEU A 83 -13.11 3.23 -6.63
CA LEU A 83 -13.61 2.98 -7.97
C LEU A 83 -15.05 2.49 -7.87
N ASP A 84 -16.00 3.24 -8.44
CA ASP A 84 -17.40 2.86 -8.49
C ASP A 84 -17.73 2.09 -9.78
N ASN A 85 -18.54 1.05 -9.69
CA ASN A 85 -19.07 0.30 -10.83
C ASN A 85 -17.99 -0.12 -11.86
N THR A 86 -16.79 -0.47 -11.42
CA THR A 86 -15.69 -0.85 -12.32
C THR A 86 -15.63 -2.35 -12.59
N VAL A 87 -15.05 -2.69 -13.73
CA VAL A 87 -14.77 -4.07 -14.15
C VAL A 87 -13.26 -4.27 -14.28
N GLU A 88 -12.80 -5.47 -13.93
CA GLU A 88 -11.40 -5.86 -14.16
C GLU A 88 -11.21 -6.25 -15.62
N ALA A 89 -10.22 -5.66 -16.30
CA ALA A 89 -9.87 -6.00 -17.67
C ALA A 89 -8.51 -6.71 -17.71
N THR A 90 -8.42 -7.84 -18.40
CA THR A 90 -7.17 -8.55 -18.67
C THR A 90 -6.79 -8.36 -20.13
N LEU A 91 -5.65 -7.74 -20.40
CA LEU A 91 -5.08 -7.66 -21.74
C LEU A 91 -4.30 -8.95 -22.03
N VAL A 92 -4.79 -9.74 -22.98
CA VAL A 92 -4.08 -10.89 -23.54
C VAL A 92 -3.58 -10.54 -24.93
N ARG A 93 -2.29 -10.75 -25.17
CA ARG A 93 -1.69 -10.60 -26.50
C ARG A 93 -2.12 -11.80 -27.35
N VAL A 94 -2.67 -11.52 -28.54
CA VAL A 94 -2.95 -12.52 -29.58
C VAL A 94 -1.76 -12.61 -30.52
#